data_AF-A0A067L3K8-F1
#
_entry.id   AF-A0A067L3K8-F1
#
_cell.length_a   1.000
_cell.length_b   1.000
_cell.length_c   1.000
_cell.angle_alpha   90.00
_cell.angle_beta   90.00
_cell.angle_gamma   90.00
#
_symmetry.space_group_name_H-M   'P 1'
#
loop_
_entity.id
_entity.type
_entity.pdbx_description
1 polymer ?
#
loop_
_entity_poly.entity_id
_entity_poly.type
_entity_poly.pdbx_seq_one_letter_code
_entity_poly.pdbx_strand_id
1 'polypeptide(L)'
;MVQKVVLSSNDEGKSFAAVSLRQVRSPCLGDKFSSIHGQKGVLGFLESQENFPFTKTGIVPDIVINPHAFPSRQTPGQLLEAALGKGIACRGPMRYATPFAELSVEAITDQLHRAGFSRWGNEKVCNDRTGEMVHSLIFMGPTFYQQLVHMA
;
A
#
# COMPACT_ATOMS: atom_id res chain seq x y z
N MET A 1 -17.16 -11.98 -19.28
CA MET A 1 -16.69 -13.28 -19.83
C MET A 1 -17.34 -14.40 -19.02
N VAL A 2 -17.88 -15.44 -19.65
CA VAL A 2 -18.52 -16.55 -18.91
C VAL A 2 -17.45 -17.31 -18.15
N GLN A 3 -17.64 -17.49 -16.84
CA GLN A 3 -16.73 -18.24 -15.98
C GLN A 3 -17.16 -19.70 -15.87
N LYS A 4 -18.44 -19.93 -15.63
CA LYS A 4 -18.99 -21.26 -15.39
C LYS A 4 -20.47 -21.28 -15.76
N VAL A 5 -20.92 -22.39 -16.33
CA VAL A 5 -22.35 -22.71 -16.49
C VAL A 5 -22.59 -24.02 -15.77
N VAL A 6 -23.56 -24.06 -14.86
CA VAL A 6 -24.00 -25.27 -14.16
C VAL A 6 -25.42 -25.54 -14.57
N LEU A 7 -25.66 -26.74 -15.11
CA LEU A 7 -27.00 -27.25 -15.41
C LEU A 7 -27.31 -28.32 -14.37
N SER A 8 -28.49 -28.25 -13.76
CA SER A 8 -28.95 -29.24 -12.79
C SER A 8 -30.47 -29.30 -12.79
N SER A 9 -31.03 -30.30 -12.12
CA SER A 9 -32.46 -30.39 -11.81
C SER A 9 -32.68 -30.24 -10.32
N ASN A 10 -33.84 -29.72 -9.91
CA ASN A 10 -34.29 -29.78 -8.52
C ASN A 10 -35.02 -31.11 -8.25
N ASP A 11 -35.37 -31.35 -6.99
CA ASP A 11 -36.08 -32.57 -6.56
C ASP A 11 -37.50 -32.70 -7.16
N GLU A 12 -38.05 -31.61 -7.69
CA GLU A 12 -39.34 -31.57 -8.42
C GLU A 12 -39.19 -31.90 -9.92
N GLY A 13 -37.99 -32.25 -10.38
CA GLY A 13 -37.71 -32.56 -11.79
C GLY A 13 -37.63 -31.34 -12.72
N LYS A 14 -37.63 -30.11 -12.19
CA LYS A 14 -37.45 -28.88 -12.97
C LYS A 14 -35.97 -28.64 -13.22
N SER A 15 -35.60 -28.45 -14.48
CA SER A 15 -34.23 -28.10 -14.88
C SER A 15 -33.95 -26.61 -14.62
N PHE A 16 -32.75 -26.30 -14.15
CA PHE A 16 -32.26 -24.93 -13.98
C PHE A 16 -30.81 -24.79 -14.48
N ALA A 17 -30.45 -23.56 -14.82
CA ALA A 17 -29.11 -23.18 -15.25
C ALA A 17 -28.59 -22.03 -14.38
N ALA A 18 -27.42 -22.20 -13.77
CA ALA A 18 -26.70 -21.14 -13.08
C ALA A 18 -25.49 -20.72 -13.93
N VAL A 19 -25.47 -19.45 -14.36
CA VAL A 19 -24.39 -18.89 -15.16
C VAL A 19 -23.59 -17.92 -14.29
N SER A 20 -22.34 -18.26 -14.03
CA SER A 20 -21.38 -17.38 -13.35
C SER A 20 -20.59 -16.60 -14.40
N LEU A 21 -20.55 -15.29 -14.25
CA LEU A 21 -19.79 -14.37 -15.10
C LEU A 21 -18.58 -13.84 -14.34
N ARG A 22 -17.46 -13.69 -15.05
CA ARG A 22 -16.27 -12.97 -14.58
C ARG A 22 -16.16 -11.63 -15.27
N GLN A 23 -15.87 -10.61 -14.47
CA GLN A 23 -15.44 -9.29 -14.90
C GLN A 23 -14.09 -9.00 -14.25
N VAL A 24 -13.09 -8.64 -15.06
CA VAL A 24 -11.82 -8.10 -14.55
C VAL A 24 -12.04 -6.63 -14.27
N ARG A 25 -11.66 -6.17 -13.09
CA ARG A 25 -11.75 -4.76 -12.69
C ARG A 25 -10.36 -4.29 -12.30
N SER A 26 -9.84 -3.36 -13.10
CA SER A 26 -8.61 -2.62 -12.76
C SER A 26 -8.96 -1.45 -11.85
N PRO A 27 -8.05 -1.05 -10.94
CA PRO A 27 -8.24 0.15 -10.12
C PRO A 27 -8.59 1.38 -10.96
N CYS A 28 -9.65 2.07 -10.59
CA CYS A 28 -10.08 3.30 -11.25
C CYS A 28 -10.39 4.42 -10.24
N LEU A 29 -10.50 5.64 -10.75
CA LEU A 29 -10.84 6.81 -9.93
C LEU A 29 -12.16 6.56 -9.19
N GLY A 30 -12.18 6.82 -7.89
CA GLY A 30 -13.34 6.55 -7.03
C GLY A 30 -13.28 5.22 -6.26
N ASP A 31 -12.41 4.29 -6.64
CA ASP A 31 -12.22 3.05 -5.88
C ASP A 31 -11.68 3.32 -4.47
N LYS A 32 -12.14 2.52 -3.50
CA LYS A 32 -11.71 2.65 -2.11
C LYS A 32 -10.61 1.66 -1.74
N PHE A 33 -9.61 2.18 -1.02
CA PHE A 33 -8.50 1.41 -0.46
C PHE A 33 -8.38 1.70 1.04
N SER A 34 -7.78 0.77 1.80
CA SER A 34 -7.47 0.97 3.21
C SER A 34 -6.15 0.35 3.59
N SER A 35 -5.37 1.00 4.45
CA SER A 35 -4.34 0.29 5.21
C SER A 35 -5.00 -0.60 6.27
N ILE A 36 -4.22 -1.53 6.84
CA ILE A 36 -4.65 -2.33 8.00
C ILE A 36 -4.86 -1.49 9.28
N HIS A 37 -4.40 -0.23 9.27
CA HIS A 37 -4.57 0.74 10.36
C HIS A 37 -5.83 1.59 10.25
N GLY A 38 -6.77 1.20 9.37
CA GLY A 38 -8.04 1.91 9.19
C GLY A 38 -7.92 3.22 8.40
N GLN A 39 -6.81 3.47 7.70
CA GLN A 39 -6.69 4.62 6.80
C GLN A 39 -7.40 4.35 5.48
N LYS A 40 -8.73 4.52 5.51
CA LYS A 40 -9.58 4.45 4.33
C LYS A 40 -9.37 5.68 3.45
N GLY A 41 -9.11 5.46 2.17
CA GLY A 41 -8.96 6.50 1.15
C GLY A 41 -9.72 6.13 -0.12
N VAL A 42 -10.02 7.14 -0.93
CA VAL A 42 -10.56 7.01 -2.28
C VAL A 42 -9.45 7.36 -3.25
N LEU A 43 -9.30 6.62 -4.35
CA LEU A 43 -8.37 6.99 -5.42
C LEU A 43 -8.85 8.27 -6.09
N GLY A 44 -8.22 9.40 -5.75
CA GLY A 44 -8.61 10.73 -6.24
C GLY A 44 -7.90 11.14 -7.53
N PHE A 45 -6.71 10.59 -7.79
CA PHE A 45 -5.92 10.90 -8.96
C PHE A 45 -5.11 9.67 -9.37
N LEU A 46 -5.05 9.40 -10.68
CA LEU A 46 -4.26 8.34 -11.28
C LEU A 46 -3.32 9.01 -12.27
N GLU A 47 -2.03 8.71 -12.14
CA GLU A 47 -0.97 9.38 -12.86
C GLU A 47 0.03 8.35 -13.38
N SER A 48 0.70 8.69 -14.47
CA SER A 48 1.70 7.80 -15.07
C SER A 48 3.00 7.85 -14.28
N GLN A 49 3.76 6.75 -14.27
CA GLN A 49 4.95 6.59 -13.43
C GLN A 49 6.01 7.68 -13.67
N GLU A 50 6.13 8.14 -14.92
CA GLU A 50 7.05 9.21 -15.33
C GLU A 50 6.78 10.54 -14.63
N ASN A 51 5.56 10.75 -14.14
CA ASN A 51 5.12 11.99 -13.50
C ASN A 51 5.19 11.93 -11.97
N PHE A 52 5.78 10.86 -11.41
CA PHE A 52 5.97 10.70 -9.96
C PHE A 52 7.40 11.07 -9.54
N PRO A 53 7.56 11.63 -8.32
CA PRO A 53 8.88 11.85 -7.76
C PRO A 53 9.57 10.52 -7.46
N PHE A 54 10.88 10.47 -7.67
CA PHE A 54 11.68 9.25 -7.51
C PHE A 54 12.86 9.46 -6.56
N THR A 55 13.27 8.40 -5.87
CA THR A 55 14.45 8.44 -4.99
C THR A 55 15.75 8.41 -5.80
N LYS A 56 16.89 8.71 -5.17
CA LYS A 56 18.22 8.57 -5.81
C LYS A 56 18.53 7.15 -6.31
N THR A 57 17.87 6.14 -5.75
CA THR A 57 17.99 4.74 -6.16
C THR A 57 16.99 4.37 -7.26
N GLY A 58 16.18 5.31 -7.73
CA GLY A 58 15.19 5.11 -8.79
C GLY A 58 13.85 4.53 -8.30
N ILE A 59 13.59 4.53 -6.99
CA ILE A 59 12.32 4.03 -6.45
C ILE A 59 11.23 5.07 -6.70
N VAL A 60 10.13 4.64 -7.31
CA VAL A 60 8.92 5.43 -7.55
C VAL A 60 7.82 4.91 -6.62
N PRO A 61 7.06 5.77 -5.92
CA PRO A 61 5.98 5.32 -5.06
C PRO A 61 4.77 4.84 -5.86
N ASP A 62 4.14 3.75 -5.41
CA ASP A 62 2.89 3.25 -6.00
C ASP A 62 1.67 4.08 -5.55
N ILE A 63 1.68 4.55 -4.30
CA ILE A 63 0.59 5.31 -3.67
C ILE A 63 1.19 6.46 -2.85
N VAL A 64 0.65 7.66 -3.03
CA VAL A 64 1.00 8.85 -2.24
C VAL A 64 -0.19 9.25 -1.38
N ILE A 65 0.03 9.36 -0.08
CA ILE A 65 -1.00 9.72 0.91
C ILE A 65 -0.72 11.12 1.44
N ASN A 66 -1.77 11.91 1.60
CA ASN A 66 -1.68 13.23 2.18
C ASN A 66 -1.15 13.17 3.64
N PRO A 67 -0.10 13.92 4.00
CA PRO A 67 0.45 13.92 5.35
C PRO A 67 -0.55 14.33 6.44
N HIS A 68 -1.58 15.12 6.12
CA HIS A 68 -2.62 15.53 7.07
C HIS A 68 -3.45 14.35 7.63
N ALA A 69 -3.43 13.20 6.96
CA ALA A 69 -4.14 12.01 7.39
C ALA A 69 -3.51 11.33 8.63
N PHE A 70 -2.26 11.64 9.00
CA PHE A 70 -1.56 10.96 10.10
C PHE A 70 -1.68 11.66 11.46
N PRO A 71 -1.38 12.96 11.61
CA PRO A 71 -1.41 13.61 12.94
C PRO A 71 -2.80 13.63 13.56
N SER A 72 -3.84 13.82 12.73
CA SER A 72 -5.23 13.91 13.18
C SER A 72 -5.81 12.58 13.66
N ARG A 73 -5.27 11.45 13.18
CA ARG A 73 -5.81 10.11 13.44
C ARG A 73 -4.99 9.30 14.43
N GLN A 74 -3.80 9.79 14.80
CA GLN A 74 -2.93 9.15 15.78
C GLN A 74 -2.66 7.67 15.46
N THR A 75 -2.28 7.39 14.22
CA THR A 75 -1.96 6.03 13.73
C THR A 75 -0.45 5.83 13.50
N PRO A 76 0.42 5.97 14.54
CA PRO A 76 1.87 5.81 14.37
C PRO A 76 2.27 4.39 13.96
N GLY A 77 1.42 3.39 14.25
CA GLY A 77 1.63 2.00 13.85
C GLY A 77 1.87 1.82 12.36
N GLN A 78 1.20 2.59 11.51
CA GLN A 78 1.40 2.52 10.05
C GLN A 78 2.79 3.00 9.64
N LEU A 79 3.31 4.05 10.29
CA LEU A 79 4.65 4.57 10.02
C LEU A 79 5.72 3.58 10.51
N LEU A 80 5.50 2.97 11.66
CA LEU A 80 6.38 1.93 12.21
C LEU A 80 6.39 0.68 11.33
N GLU A 81 5.24 0.24 10.84
CA GLU A 81 5.13 -0.87 9.89
C GLU A 81 5.91 -0.57 8.61
N ALA A 82 5.74 0.62 8.03
CA ALA A 82 6.45 1.02 6.82
C ALA A 82 7.97 1.07 7.01
N ALA A 83 8.44 1.60 8.15
CA ALA A 83 9.87 1.64 8.49
C ALA A 83 10.45 0.24 8.69
N LEU A 84 9.74 -0.62 9.43
CA LEU A 84 10.11 -2.02 9.66
C LEU A 84 10.15 -2.79 8.34
N GLY A 85 9.09 -2.69 7.53
CA GLY A 85 8.97 -3.35 6.24
C GLY A 85 10.11 -2.96 5.29
N LYS A 86 10.48 -1.68 5.28
CA LYS A 86 11.64 -1.20 4.50
C LYS A 86 12.95 -1.83 4.96
N GLY A 87 13.20 -1.85 6.27
CA GLY A 87 14.38 -2.48 6.84
C GLY A 87 14.47 -3.98 6.53
N ILE A 88 13.32 -4.66 6.48
CA ILE A 88 13.22 -6.08 6.09
C ILE A 88 13.52 -6.25 4.60
N ALA A 89 12.84 -5.50 3.73
CA ALA A 89 12.95 -5.60 2.28
C ALA A 89 14.39 -5.40 1.76
N CYS A 90 15.19 -4.58 2.43
CA CYS A 90 16.57 -4.35 2.01
C CYS A 90 17.50 -5.50 2.39
N ARG A 91 17.65 -5.78 3.70
CA ARG A 91 18.63 -6.76 4.23
C ARG A 91 18.22 -7.36 5.59
N GLY A 92 16.96 -7.25 5.98
CA GLY A 92 16.51 -7.65 7.30
C GLY A 92 15.97 -9.09 7.33
N PRO A 93 16.07 -9.79 8.47
CA PRO A 93 15.35 -11.04 8.65
C PRO A 93 13.84 -10.78 8.68
N MET A 94 13.06 -11.81 8.36
CA MET A 94 11.61 -11.77 8.59
C MET A 94 11.34 -11.45 10.07
N ARG A 95 10.39 -10.54 10.30
CA ARG A 95 9.97 -10.15 11.65
C ARG A 95 8.45 -10.24 11.75
N TYR A 96 7.99 -10.54 12.96
CA TYR A 96 6.57 -10.58 13.29
C TYR A 96 6.17 -9.28 13.98
N ALA A 97 5.07 -8.68 13.53
CA ALA A 97 4.44 -7.53 14.19
C ALA A 97 3.42 -7.97 15.26
N THR A 98 3.81 -8.96 16.09
CA THR A 98 2.94 -9.52 17.11
C THR A 98 2.65 -8.47 18.18
N PRO A 99 1.38 -8.27 18.59
CA PRO A 99 1.04 -7.37 19.68
C PRO A 99 1.82 -7.68 20.95
N PHE A 100 2.28 -6.64 21.66
CA PHE A 100 3.02 -6.73 22.93
C PHE A 100 4.37 -7.47 22.87
N ALA A 101 4.93 -7.69 21.68
CA ALA A 101 6.30 -8.18 21.54
C ALA A 101 7.33 -7.14 22.01
N GLU A 102 8.54 -7.60 22.35
CA GLU A 102 9.64 -6.76 22.85
C GLU A 102 10.30 -5.84 21.79
N LEU A 103 9.75 -5.80 20.56
CA LEU A 103 10.35 -5.01 19.48
C LEU A 103 10.15 -3.51 19.72
N SER A 104 11.23 -2.80 20.08
CA SER A 104 11.19 -1.36 20.32
C SER A 104 11.30 -0.52 19.03
N VAL A 105 10.89 0.75 19.11
CA VAL A 105 11.01 1.72 18.01
C VAL A 105 12.48 1.96 17.66
N GLU A 106 13.35 2.02 18.66
CA GLU A 106 14.80 2.16 18.48
C GLU A 106 15.35 0.99 17.66
N ALA A 107 14.93 -0.24 17.97
CA ALA A 107 15.36 -1.41 17.21
C ALA A 107 14.95 -1.36 15.73
N ILE A 108 13.73 -0.85 15.43
CA ILE A 108 13.25 -0.67 14.05
C ILE A 108 14.07 0.40 13.33
N THR A 109 14.25 1.55 13.96
CA THR A 109 14.95 2.70 13.37
C THR A 109 16.44 2.42 13.18
N ASP A 110 17.08 1.69 14.10
CA ASP A 110 18.48 1.27 14.00
C ASP A 110 18.67 0.19 12.92
N GLN A 111 17.71 -0.74 12.77
CA GLN A 111 17.72 -1.69 11.65
C GLN A 111 17.69 -0.95 10.31
N LEU A 112 16.81 0.04 10.18
CA LEU A 112 16.71 0.84 8.95
C LEU A 112 17.98 1.64 8.68
N HIS A 113 18.60 2.19 9.72
CA HIS A 113 19.87 2.90 9.60
C HIS A 113 21.02 1.99 9.16
N ARG A 114 21.12 0.77 9.72
CA ARG A 114 22.09 -0.25 9.29
C ARG A 114 21.90 -0.68 7.83
N ALA A 115 20.69 -0.55 7.29
CA ALA A 115 20.41 -0.79 5.88
C ALA A 115 20.83 0.36 4.95
N GLY A 116 21.41 1.45 5.49
CA GLY A 116 21.89 2.60 4.71
C GLY A 116 20.85 3.70 4.49
N PHE A 117 19.70 3.63 5.17
CA PHE A 117 18.65 4.65 5.10
C PHE A 117 18.71 5.62 6.29
N SER A 118 17.94 6.70 6.19
CA SER A 118 17.70 7.57 7.33
C SER A 118 17.03 6.79 8.46
N ARG A 119 17.47 7.05 9.70
CA ARG A 119 16.91 6.44 10.92
C ARG A 119 15.38 6.61 11.00
N TRP A 120 14.87 7.72 10.50
CA TRP A 120 13.44 8.05 10.51
C TRP A 120 12.71 7.69 9.21
N GLY A 121 13.35 6.98 8.27
CA GLY A 121 12.76 6.57 6.99
C GLY A 121 12.56 7.70 5.96
N ASN A 122 13.00 8.91 6.30
CA ASN A 122 12.94 10.09 5.46
C ASN A 122 14.00 10.07 4.36
N GLU A 123 13.61 10.35 3.13
CA GLU A 123 14.48 10.38 1.95
C GLU A 123 14.31 11.66 1.15
N LYS A 124 15.36 12.03 0.41
CA LYS A 124 15.24 13.07 -0.62
C LYS A 124 14.76 12.43 -1.92
N VAL A 125 13.74 13.02 -2.52
CA VAL A 125 13.22 12.63 -3.84
C VAL A 125 13.47 13.74 -4.85
N CYS A 126 13.63 13.35 -6.10
CA CYS A 126 13.73 14.24 -7.24
C CYS A 126 12.34 14.48 -7.82
N ASN A 127 12.01 15.73 -8.15
CA ASN A 127 10.85 16.06 -8.95
C ASN A 127 11.12 15.70 -10.41
N ASP A 128 10.28 14.86 -10.98
CA ASP A 128 10.36 14.41 -12.37
C ASP A 128 10.22 15.56 -13.38
N ARG A 129 9.36 16.54 -13.11
CA ARG A 129 9.06 17.63 -14.05
C ARG A 129 10.17 18.66 -14.14
N THR A 130 10.82 18.95 -13.01
CA THR A 130 11.87 19.98 -12.95
C THR A 130 13.27 19.39 -12.88
N GLY A 131 13.42 18.12 -12.52
CA GLY A 131 14.71 17.50 -12.23
C GLY A 131 15.36 17.99 -10.93
N GLU A 132 14.66 18.82 -10.16
CA GLU A 132 15.18 19.38 -8.91
C GLU A 132 14.84 18.50 -7.71
N MET A 133 15.72 18.50 -6.71
CA MET A 133 15.44 17.81 -5.45
C MET A 133 14.34 18.54 -4.69
N VAL A 134 13.33 17.79 -4.23
CA VAL A 134 12.30 18.33 -3.35
C VAL A 134 12.95 18.85 -2.06
N HIS A 135 12.56 20.06 -1.66
CA HIS A 135 13.13 20.74 -0.50
C HIS A 135 12.90 19.95 0.80
N SER A 136 11.71 19.37 0.94
CA SER A 136 11.32 18.56 2.09
C SER A 136 11.78 17.11 1.96
N LEU A 137 12.08 16.48 3.09
CA LEU A 137 12.29 15.05 3.14
C LEU A 137 10.93 14.33 3.10
N ILE A 138 10.86 13.25 2.33
CA ILE A 138 9.66 12.44 2.16
C ILE A 138 9.84 11.13 2.87
N PHE A 139 8.89 10.78 3.74
CA PHE A 139 8.83 9.45 4.32
C PHE A 139 8.34 8.45 3.27
N MET A 140 9.14 7.41 3.01
CA MET A 140 8.80 6.39 2.02
C MET A 140 9.10 5.00 2.58
N GLY A 141 8.13 4.10 2.50
CA GLY A 141 8.29 2.71 2.92
C GLY A 141 7.14 1.82 2.43
N PRO A 142 7.40 0.53 2.20
CA PRO A 142 6.38 -0.40 1.76
C PRO A 142 5.33 -0.58 2.85
N THR A 143 4.06 -0.45 2.49
CA THR A 143 2.93 -0.65 3.40
C THR A 143 1.87 -1.47 2.69
N PHE A 144 1.29 -2.44 3.37
CA PHE A 144 0.21 -3.23 2.79
C PHE A 144 -1.10 -2.44 2.75
N TYR A 145 -1.69 -2.34 1.55
CA TYR A 145 -3.00 -1.74 1.32
C TYR A 145 -3.98 -2.79 0.78
N GLN A 146 -5.22 -2.70 1.24
CA GLN A 146 -6.32 -3.55 0.86
C GLN A 146 -7.26 -2.78 -0.07
N GLN A 147 -7.61 -3.37 -1.21
CA GLN A 147 -8.72 -2.87 -2.02
C GLN A 147 -10.04 -3.25 -1.34
N LEU A 148 -10.94 -2.28 -1.18
CA LEU A 148 -12.25 -2.50 -0.59
C LEU A 148 -13.28 -2.85 -1.67
N VAL A 149 -14.34 -3.55 -1.28
CA VAL A 149 -15.44 -3.94 -2.19
C VAL A 149 -16.20 -2.77 -2.82
N HIS A 150 -15.98 -1.56 -2.30
CA HIS A 150 -16.61 -0.33 -2.79
C HIS A 150 -15.82 0.17 -4.01
N MET A 151 -16.17 -0.37 -5.17
CA MET A 151 -15.62 0.01 -6.46
C MET A 151 -16.59 0.94 -7.18
N ALA A 152 -16.06 1.91 -7.93
CA ALA A 152 -16.86 2.84 -8.74
C ALA A 152 -17.45 2.17 -10.00
#